data_AF-A0A2V7CTK3-F1
#
_entry.id   AF-A0A2V7CTK3-F1
#
_cell.length_a   1.000
_cell.length_b   1.000
_cell.length_c   1.000
_cell.angle_alpha   90.00
_cell.angle_beta   90.00
_cell.angle_gamma   90.00
#
_symmetry.space_group_name_H-M   'P 1'
#
loop_
_entity.id
_entity.type
_entity.pdbx_description
1 polymer ?
#
loop_
_entity_poly.entity_id
_entity_poly.type
_entity_poly.pdbx_seq_one_letter_code
_entity_poly.pdbx_strand_id
1 'polypeptide(L)'
;MMRLRRASATIALCLLASAMTACAECAWVLWEISSPTTKNPDRTYDKIDAEATNEACKQRAEVAIQRRTLQARRYGWTVTRGDANRVDFTKVGDPDSFFVDFQCWPDTVDPREGKGK
;
A
#
# COMPACT_ATOMS: atom_id res chain seq x y z
N MET A 1 -53.22 9.20 0.04
CA MET A 1 -52.04 9.38 -0.85
C MET A 1 -50.75 9.80 -0.13
N MET A 2 -50.77 10.63 0.92
CA MET A 2 -49.56 11.03 1.66
C MET A 2 -48.79 9.86 2.34
N ARG A 3 -49.47 8.81 2.81
CA ARG A 3 -48.83 7.67 3.49
C ARG A 3 -47.96 6.81 2.55
N LEU A 4 -48.39 6.63 1.29
CA LEU A 4 -47.64 5.88 0.26
C LEU A 4 -46.35 6.62 -0.14
N ARG A 5 -46.40 7.94 -0.33
CA ARG A 5 -45.20 8.76 -0.62
C ARG A 5 -44.16 8.71 0.49
N ARG A 6 -44.62 8.68 1.76
CA ARG A 6 -43.75 8.62 2.92
C ARG A 6 -43.02 7.28 3.01
N ALA A 7 -43.71 6.17 2.75
CA ALA A 7 -43.09 4.84 2.73
C ALA A 7 -42.04 4.69 1.61
N SER A 8 -42.32 5.19 0.41
CA SER A 8 -41.35 5.16 -0.70
C SER A 8 -40.12 6.02 -0.41
N ALA A 9 -40.29 7.18 0.21
CA ALA A 9 -39.16 8.02 0.62
C ALA A 9 -38.27 7.32 1.65
N THR A 10 -38.84 6.65 2.65
CA THR A 10 -38.08 5.91 3.65
C THR A 10 -37.33 4.74 3.03
N ILE A 11 -37.95 3.99 2.11
CA ILE A 11 -37.31 2.86 1.42
C ILE A 11 -36.14 3.36 0.55
N ALA A 12 -36.32 4.45 -0.19
CA ALA A 12 -35.25 5.05 -0.99
C ALA A 12 -34.08 5.54 -0.12
N LEU A 13 -34.37 6.18 1.01
CA LEU A 13 -33.36 6.60 2.00
C LEU A 13 -32.61 5.41 2.60
N CYS A 14 -33.30 4.32 2.94
CA CYS A 14 -32.66 3.10 3.42
C CYS A 14 -31.76 2.48 2.33
N LEU A 15 -32.20 2.42 1.08
CA LEU A 15 -31.39 1.90 -0.03
C LEU A 15 -30.14 2.76 -0.31
N LEU A 16 -30.28 4.09 -0.25
CA LEU A 16 -29.15 5.03 -0.35
C LEU A 16 -28.17 4.87 0.81
N ALA A 17 -28.66 4.72 2.05
CA ALA A 17 -27.83 4.48 3.22
C ALA A 17 -27.10 3.12 3.13
N SER A 18 -27.76 2.06 2.66
CA SER A 18 -27.17 0.73 2.45
C SER A 18 -26.07 0.75 1.40
N ALA A 19 -26.28 1.47 0.29
CA ALA A 19 -25.26 1.68 -0.73
C ALA A 19 -24.06 2.47 -0.17
N MET A 20 -24.30 3.46 0.69
CA MET A 20 -23.25 4.25 1.32
C MET A 20 -22.42 3.45 2.35
N THR A 21 -23.03 2.49 3.07
CA THR A 21 -22.30 1.55 3.94
C THR A 21 -21.59 0.44 3.17
N ALA A 22 -22.07 0.05 1.99
CA ALA A 22 -21.35 -0.82 1.07
C ALA A 22 -20.17 -0.09 0.39
N CYS A 23 -20.26 1.23 0.29
CA CYS A 23 -19.17 2.15 -0.04
C CYS A 23 -18.36 2.61 1.20
N ALA A 24 -18.37 1.85 2.30
CA ALA A 24 -17.20 1.81 3.17
C ALA A 24 -16.08 1.13 2.36
N GLU A 25 -15.54 1.88 1.40
CA GLU A 25 -14.61 1.39 0.39
C GLU A 25 -13.41 0.80 1.12
N CYS A 26 -13.09 -0.47 0.84
CA CYS A 26 -11.94 -1.14 1.40
C CYS A 26 -10.72 -0.24 1.20
N ALA A 27 -10.15 0.29 2.29
CA ALA A 27 -8.97 1.12 2.18
C ALA A 27 -7.81 0.23 1.70
N TRP A 28 -7.02 0.73 0.76
CA TRP A 28 -5.83 0.06 0.26
C TRP A 28 -4.61 0.68 0.92
N VAL A 29 -3.89 -0.14 1.69
CA VAL A 29 -2.71 0.26 2.42
C VAL A 29 -1.47 0.00 1.57
N LEU A 30 -0.65 1.02 1.43
CA LEU A 30 0.67 0.94 0.80
C LEU A 30 1.71 0.50 1.84
N TRP A 31 2.33 -0.64 1.57
CA TRP A 31 3.39 -1.22 2.37
C TRP A 31 4.76 -1.04 1.69
N GLU A 32 5.75 -0.60 2.46
CA GLU A 32 7.16 -0.68 2.14
C GLU A 32 7.74 -1.92 2.82
N ILE A 33 8.25 -2.87 2.02
CA ILE A 33 8.74 -4.15 2.53
C ILE A 33 10.22 -4.30 2.19
N SER A 34 11.11 -4.13 3.17
CA SER A 34 12.56 -4.20 2.94
C SER A 34 13.10 -5.61 3.16
N SER A 35 13.97 -6.08 2.28
CA SER A 35 14.64 -7.37 2.44
C SER A 35 15.59 -7.34 3.65
N PRO A 36 15.89 -8.53 4.22
CA PRO A 36 16.99 -8.68 5.17
C PRO A 36 18.32 -8.11 4.67
N THR A 37 19.16 -7.70 5.62
CA THR A 37 20.56 -7.28 5.47
C THR A 37 21.40 -7.93 6.58
N THR A 38 22.72 -7.80 6.55
CA THR A 38 23.54 -8.29 7.66
C THR A 38 23.26 -7.59 8.99
N LYS A 39 22.84 -6.31 8.94
CA LYS A 39 22.49 -5.51 10.13
C LYS A 39 21.06 -5.77 10.62
N ASN A 40 20.14 -6.00 9.69
CA ASN A 40 18.73 -6.28 9.96
C ASN A 40 18.37 -7.62 9.34
N PRO A 41 18.51 -8.74 10.08
CA PRO A 41 18.36 -10.09 9.52
C PRO A 41 16.91 -10.44 9.16
N ASP A 42 15.94 -9.65 9.63
CA ASP A 42 14.53 -9.85 9.36
C ASP A 42 14.01 -8.89 8.28
N ARG A 43 12.98 -9.33 7.57
CA ARG A 43 12.23 -8.48 6.63
C ARG A 43 11.44 -7.44 7.42
N THR A 44 11.52 -6.17 7.04
CA THR A 44 10.72 -5.10 7.66
C THR A 44 9.49 -4.79 6.83
N TYR A 45 8.43 -4.33 7.50
CA TYR A 45 7.13 -4.05 6.91
C TYR A 45 6.60 -2.74 7.49
N ASP A 46 6.60 -1.68 6.69
CA ASP A 46 6.16 -0.36 7.09
C ASP A 46 4.91 0.05 6.30
N LYS A 47 3.87 0.50 6.99
CA LYS A 47 2.72 1.16 6.35
C LYS A 47 3.12 2.59 6.06
N ILE A 48 3.15 2.98 4.79
CA ILE A 48 3.63 4.31 4.39
C ILE A 48 2.54 5.22 3.82
N ASP A 49 1.42 4.66 3.37
CA ASP A 49 0.26 5.43 2.90
C ASP A 49 -1.03 4.57 2.90
N ALA A 50 -2.19 5.19 2.69
CA ALA A 50 -3.46 4.51 2.47
C ALA A 50 -4.39 5.30 1.54
N GLU A 51 -5.09 4.60 0.65
CA GLU A 51 -5.94 5.20 -0.37
C GLU A 51 -7.29 4.47 -0.49
N ALA A 52 -8.32 5.15 -0.98
CA ALA A 52 -9.66 4.56 -1.12
C ALA A 52 -9.73 3.44 -2.18
N THR A 53 -8.84 3.47 -3.17
CA THR A 53 -8.84 2.49 -4.28
C THR A 53 -7.46 1.87 -4.52
N ASN A 54 -7.44 0.66 -5.07
CA ASN A 54 -6.21 -0.04 -5.43
C ASN A 54 -5.35 0.77 -6.41
N GLU A 55 -5.98 1.39 -7.41
CA GLU A 55 -5.26 2.15 -8.43
C GLU A 55 -4.67 3.45 -7.87
N ALA A 56 -5.38 4.14 -6.98
CA ALA A 56 -4.80 5.28 -6.26
C ALA A 56 -3.61 4.84 -5.40
N CYS A 57 -3.70 3.69 -4.70
CA CYS A 57 -2.57 3.15 -3.95
C CYS A 57 -1.37 2.83 -4.86
N LYS A 58 -1.58 2.23 -6.04
CA LYS A 58 -0.50 1.97 -7.01
C LYS A 58 0.15 3.26 -7.51
N GLN A 59 -0.63 4.31 -7.75
CA GLN A 59 -0.08 5.63 -8.08
C GLN A 59 0.77 6.20 -6.93
N ARG A 60 0.33 6.03 -5.68
CA ARG A 60 1.14 6.39 -4.50
C ARG A 60 2.41 5.55 -4.39
N ALA A 61 2.36 4.28 -4.76
CA ALA A 61 3.53 3.40 -4.78
C ALA A 61 4.61 3.94 -5.74
N GLU A 62 4.24 4.42 -6.93
CA GLU A 62 5.19 5.05 -7.86
C GLU A 62 5.86 6.30 -7.27
N VAL A 63 5.08 7.15 -6.58
CA VAL A 63 5.62 8.33 -5.89
C VAL A 63 6.56 7.92 -4.75
N ALA A 64 6.21 6.88 -4.00
CA ALA A 64 7.04 6.34 -2.92
C ALA A 64 8.36 5.75 -3.47
N ILE A 65 8.31 5.00 -4.57
CA ILE A 65 9.49 4.48 -5.29
C ILE A 65 10.42 5.64 -5.69
N GLN A 66 9.88 6.70 -6.30
CA GLN A 66 10.66 7.86 -6.70
C GLN A 66 11.32 8.55 -5.50
N ARG A 67 10.55 8.79 -4.42
CA ARG A 67 11.06 9.40 -3.19
C ARG A 67 12.18 8.56 -2.59
N ARG A 68 11.99 7.24 -2.48
CA ARG A 68 12.97 6.30 -1.92
C ARG A 68 14.24 6.26 -2.76
N THR A 69 14.09 6.23 -4.09
CA THR A 69 15.20 6.28 -5.04
C THR A 69 16.03 7.55 -4.88
N LEU A 70 15.39 8.72 -4.82
CA LEU A 70 16.09 9.99 -4.63
C LEU A 70 16.81 10.06 -3.28
N GLN A 71 16.15 9.61 -2.22
CA GLN A 71 16.76 9.55 -0.89
C GLN A 71 18.01 8.67 -0.88
N ALA A 72 17.93 7.45 -1.41
CA ALA A 72 19.04 6.51 -1.41
C ALA A 72 20.22 7.02 -2.24
N ARG A 73 19.96 7.59 -3.43
CA ARG A 73 21.00 8.22 -4.26
C ARG A 73 21.76 9.32 -3.52
N ARG A 74 21.08 10.11 -2.68
CA ARG A 74 21.70 11.16 -1.86
C ARG A 74 22.72 10.61 -0.85
N TYR A 75 22.58 9.35 -0.44
CA TYR A 75 23.50 8.64 0.44
C TYR A 75 24.53 7.77 -0.30
N GLY A 76 24.62 7.93 -1.63
CA GLY A 76 25.58 7.24 -2.49
C GLY A 76 25.18 5.81 -2.85
N TRP A 77 23.91 5.44 -2.72
CA TRP A 77 23.40 4.16 -3.21
C TRP A 77 23.11 4.23 -4.71
N THR A 78 23.50 3.19 -5.42
CA THR A 78 23.00 2.87 -6.75
C THR A 78 21.65 2.19 -6.60
N VAL A 79 20.65 2.70 -7.31
CA VAL A 79 19.28 2.18 -7.28
C VAL A 79 18.91 1.70 -8.67
N THR A 80 18.53 0.42 -8.77
CA THR A 80 18.02 -0.20 -10.00
C THR A 80 16.56 -0.57 -9.79
N ARG A 81 15.73 -0.34 -10.82
CA ARG A 81 14.34 -0.77 -10.78
C ARG A 81 14.28 -2.23 -11.19
N GLY A 82 13.72 -3.07 -10.31
CA GLY A 82 13.44 -4.47 -10.58
C GLY A 82 12.05 -4.64 -11.19
N ASP A 83 11.52 -5.85 -11.12
CA ASP A 83 10.17 -6.15 -11.64
C ASP A 83 9.07 -5.47 -10.82
N ALA A 84 8.02 -5.03 -11.52
CA ALA A 84 6.85 -4.36 -10.96
C ALA A 84 7.18 -3.14 -10.07
N ASN A 85 7.08 -3.32 -8.74
CA ASN A 85 7.23 -2.30 -7.70
C ASN A 85 8.45 -2.55 -6.80
N ARG A 86 9.41 -3.38 -7.25
CA ARG A 86 10.68 -3.61 -6.55
C ARG A 86 11.73 -2.59 -6.96
N VAL A 87 12.51 -2.14 -5.99
CA VAL A 87 13.77 -1.41 -6.22
C VAL A 87 14.91 -2.06 -5.45
N ASP A 88 16.03 -2.27 -6.14
CA ASP A 88 17.24 -2.87 -5.59
C ASP A 88 18.28 -1.78 -5.30
N PHE A 89 18.97 -1.92 -4.17
CA PHE A 89 19.94 -0.98 -3.65
C PHE A 89 21.30 -1.67 -3.52
N THR A 90 22.31 -1.05 -4.13
CA THR A 90 23.72 -1.48 -4.04
C THR A 90 24.60 -0.28 -3.78
N LYS A 91 25.75 -0.48 -3.12
CA LYS A 91 26.72 0.58 -2.89
C LYS A 91 28.12 0.01 -3.02
N VAL A 92 28.98 0.70 -3.78
CA VAL A 92 30.37 0.26 -4.00
C VAL A 92 31.09 0.22 -2.65
N GLY A 93 31.70 -0.93 -2.34
CA GLY A 93 32.42 -1.14 -1.08
C GLY A 93 31.51 -1.47 0.11
N ASP A 94 30.20 -1.52 -0.07
CA ASP A 94 29.26 -2.03 0.93
C ASP A 94 28.91 -3.49 0.57
N PRO A 95 29.13 -4.46 1.48
CA PRO A 95 28.76 -5.85 1.23
C PRO A 95 27.24 -6.06 1.29
N ASP A 96 26.49 -5.16 1.90
CA ASP A 96 25.03 -5.25 1.95
C ASP A 96 24.42 -4.73 0.64
N SER A 97 23.71 -5.62 -0.05
CA SER A 97 22.68 -5.24 -1.02
C SER A 97 21.32 -5.62 -0.46
N PHE A 98 20.31 -4.83 -0.78
CA PHE A 98 18.95 -5.10 -0.34
C PHE A 98 17.95 -4.58 -1.36
N PHE A 99 16.72 -5.02 -1.26
CA PHE A 99 15.63 -4.52 -2.07
C PHE A 99 14.47 -4.07 -1.20
N VAL A 100 13.63 -3.23 -1.78
CA VAL A 100 12.37 -2.78 -1.19
C VAL A 100 11.25 -3.05 -2.18
N ASP A 101 10.20 -3.73 -1.71
CA ASP A 101 8.96 -3.95 -2.46
C ASP A 101 7.89 -2.96 -1.99
N PHE A 102 7.23 -2.27 -2.92
CA PHE A 102 6.07 -1.44 -2.64
C PHE A 102 4.78 -2.17 -3.03
N GLN A 103 3.97 -2.55 -2.04
CA GLN A 103 2.79 -3.38 -2.27
C GLN A 103 1.51 -2.75 -1.71
N CYS A 104 0.44 -2.82 -2.50
CA CYS A 104 -0.89 -2.38 -2.10
C CYS A 104 -1.73 -3.57 -1.68
N TRP A 105 -2.20 -3.56 -0.45
CA TRP A 105 -3.06 -4.59 0.12
C TRP A 105 -4.33 -3.96 0.66
N PRO A 106 -5.49 -4.65 0.64
CA PRO A 106 -6.63 -4.21 1.43
C PRO A 106 -6.23 -4.04 2.89
N ASP A 107 -6.78 -3.07 3.59
CA ASP A 107 -6.54 -2.78 5.01
C ASP A 107 -6.85 -3.95 5.94
N THR A 108 -7.74 -4.82 5.51
CA THR A 108 -8.10 -6.10 6.14
C THR A 108 -7.06 -7.21 5.96
N VAL A 109 -6.04 -7.01 5.12
CA VAL A 109 -4.98 -8.01 4.88
C VAL A 109 -3.65 -7.51 5.44
N ASP A 110 -3.10 -8.28 6.37
CA ASP A 110 -1.76 -8.05 6.89
C ASP A 110 -0.73 -8.96 6.17
N PRO A 111 0.19 -8.39 5.35
CA PRO A 111 1.18 -9.18 4.62
C PRO A 111 2.24 -9.84 5.53
N ARG A 112 2.24 -9.54 6.83
CA ARG A 112 3.13 -10.16 7.82
C ARG A 112 2.64 -11.55 8.25
N GLU A 113 1.33 -11.77 8.26
CA GLU A 113 0.72 -12.99 8.83
C GLU A 113 0.88 -14.22 7.92
N GLY A 114 1.00 -14.03 6.60
CA GLY A 114 1.26 -15.11 5.65
C GLY A 114 2.68 -15.68 5.68
N LYS A 115 3.56 -15.18 6.55
CA LYS A 115 4.98 -15.59 6.67
C LYS A 115 5.24 -16.44 7.92
N GLY A 116 4.26 -17.23 8.33
CA GLY A 116 4.41 -18.23 9.39
C GLY A 116 5.00 -19.56 8.89
N LYS A 117 6.28 -19.77 9.19
CA LYS A 117 7.13 -20.99 9.05
C LYS A 117 7.64 -21.35 7.66
#